data_AF-A0A5C3EE72-F1
#
_entry.id   AF-A0A5C3EE72-F1
#
_cell.length_a   1.000
_cell.length_b   1.000
_cell.length_c   1.000
_cell.angle_alpha   90.00
_cell.angle_beta   90.00
_cell.angle_gamma   90.00
#
_symmetry.space_group_name_H-M   'P 1'
#
loop_
_entity.id
_entity.type
_entity.pdbx_description
1 polymer ?
#
loop_
_entity_poly.entity_id
_entity_poly.type
_entity_poly.pdbx_seq_one_letter_code
_entity_poly.pdbx_strand_id
1 'polypeptide(L)'
;MVARPFITLLAAVAWMTMSSFGVQAIFFGPNEDFYNKYCVNKNPEVANFGYVCFDVDFDITRHATGGTPGLVGVTSADKRHFILTFKLEPKEVWLNTLTHRIRFQPFQDDVSRLILVQYTIYKSNNQVQAQATFMPGSDHAKF
;
A
#
# COMPACT_ATOMS: atom_id res chain seq x y z
N MET A 1 -2.24 -21.63 -48.92
CA MET A 1 -2.89 -21.49 -47.58
C MET A 1 -1.86 -21.81 -46.50
N VAL A 2 -0.97 -20.88 -46.13
CA VAL A 2 0.04 -21.09 -45.07
C VAL A 2 0.29 -19.76 -44.34
N ALA A 3 -0.72 -19.28 -43.61
CA ALA A 3 -0.58 -18.05 -42.81
C ALA A 3 -1.27 -18.15 -41.44
N ARG A 4 -1.85 -19.31 -41.12
CA ARG A 4 -2.65 -19.51 -39.91
C ARG A 4 -1.88 -19.94 -38.64
N PRO A 5 -0.67 -20.53 -38.66
CA PRO A 5 -0.02 -20.93 -37.41
C PRO A 5 0.83 -19.82 -36.75
N PHE A 6 1.25 -18.80 -37.51
CA PHE A 6 2.11 -17.72 -36.98
C PHE A 6 1.36 -16.69 -36.12
N ILE A 7 0.12 -16.37 -36.48
CA ILE A 7 -0.70 -15.38 -35.75
C ILE A 7 -1.12 -15.94 -34.38
N THR A 8 -1.42 -17.23 -34.31
CA THR A 8 -1.80 -17.90 -33.07
C THR A 8 -0.65 -17.97 -32.06
N LEU A 9 0.59 -18.11 -32.55
CA LEU A 9 1.78 -18.12 -31.69
C LEU A 9 2.07 -16.73 -31.11
N LEU A 10 1.93 -15.66 -31.90
CA LEU A 10 2.12 -14.28 -31.45
C LEU A 10 1.09 -13.84 -30.40
N ALA A 11 -0.17 -14.26 -30.55
CA ALA A 11 -1.22 -13.97 -29.57
C ALA A 11 -0.99 -14.71 -28.24
N ALA A 12 -0.51 -15.95 -28.28
CA ALA A 12 -0.21 -16.72 -27.08
C ALA A 12 0.99 -16.15 -26.29
N VAL A 13 2.03 -15.67 -26.98
CA VAL A 13 3.18 -15.00 -26.33
C VAL A 13 2.77 -13.67 -25.71
N ALA A 14 1.91 -12.89 -26.37
CA ALA A 14 1.39 -11.62 -25.81
C ALA A 14 0.53 -11.80 -24.55
N TRP A 15 -0.23 -12.89 -24.44
CA TRP A 15 -0.97 -13.24 -23.22
C TRP A 15 -0.05 -13.77 -22.11
N MET A 16 1.01 -14.51 -22.45
CA MET A 16 2.00 -14.98 -21.46
C MET A 16 2.94 -13.88 -20.96
N THR A 17 3.16 -12.81 -21.74
CA THR A 17 3.93 -11.64 -21.28
C THR A 17 3.09 -10.66 -20.46
N MET A 18 1.76 -10.64 -20.62
CA MET A 18 0.86 -9.89 -19.74
C MET A 18 0.60 -10.56 -18.38
N SER A 19 0.78 -11.89 -18.28
CA SER A 19 0.66 -12.60 -17.00
C SER A 19 1.93 -12.55 -16.13
N SER A 20 3.05 -12.04 -16.65
CA SER A 20 4.34 -11.97 -15.94
C SER A 20 4.66 -10.58 -15.35
N PHE A 21 3.84 -9.57 -15.61
CA PHE A 21 3.90 -8.28 -14.90
C PHE A 21 2.56 -8.02 -14.22
N GLY A 22 2.26 -8.82 -13.19
CA GLY A 22 1.20 -8.56 -12.23
C GLY A 22 1.50 -7.34 -11.36
N VAL A 23 1.80 -6.19 -11.97
CA VAL A 23 1.78 -4.89 -11.29
C VAL A 23 0.32 -4.59 -11.02
N GLN A 24 -0.20 -5.15 -9.93
CA GLN A 24 -1.42 -4.68 -9.31
C GLN A 24 -1.09 -3.27 -8.83
N ALA A 25 -1.37 -2.29 -9.70
CA ALA A 25 -0.99 -0.90 -9.49
C ALA A 25 -1.66 -0.42 -8.21
N ILE A 26 -0.87 -0.21 -7.18
CA ILE A 26 -1.30 0.55 -6.01
C ILE A 26 -1.54 1.96 -6.52
N PHE A 27 -2.76 2.46 -6.33
CA PHE A 27 -3.08 3.82 -6.73
C PHE A 27 -2.49 4.76 -5.68
N PHE A 28 -1.39 5.43 -6.03
CA PHE A 28 -0.83 6.56 -5.29
C PHE A 28 -1.19 7.86 -6.01
N GLY A 29 -2.16 8.60 -5.48
CA GLY A 29 -2.51 9.93 -5.99
C GLY A 29 -1.90 11.03 -5.11
N PRO A 30 -1.35 12.12 -5.68
CA PRO A 30 -0.97 13.28 -4.89
C PRO A 30 -2.23 13.96 -4.35
N ASN A 31 -2.35 14.10 -3.03
CA ASN A 31 -3.45 14.81 -2.39
C ASN A 31 -3.00 15.34 -1.01
N GLU A 32 -2.44 16.55 -1.03
CA GLU A 32 -1.87 17.23 0.13
C GLU A 32 -2.91 17.51 1.21
N ASP A 33 -4.13 17.89 0.84
CA ASP A 33 -5.21 18.17 1.79
C ASP A 33 -5.62 16.92 2.56
N PHE A 34 -5.69 15.77 1.87
CA PHE A 34 -5.98 14.49 2.52
C PHE A 34 -4.86 14.08 3.46
N TYR A 35 -3.59 14.21 3.04
CA TYR A 35 -2.43 13.95 3.89
C TYR A 35 -2.45 14.85 5.14
N ASN A 36 -2.59 16.16 4.98
CA ASN A 36 -2.60 17.12 6.09
C ASN A 36 -3.75 16.86 7.07
N LYS A 37 -4.92 16.50 6.55
CA LYS A 37 -6.08 16.17 7.38
C LYS A 37 -5.84 15.01 8.34
N TYR A 38 -5.21 13.93 7.88
CA TYR A 38 -5.08 12.70 8.67
C TYR A 38 -3.71 12.54 9.34
N CYS A 39 -2.62 13.04 8.74
CA CYS A 39 -1.25 12.85 9.22
C CYS A 39 -0.71 14.05 10.00
N VAL A 40 -0.99 15.29 9.55
CA VAL A 40 -0.49 16.52 10.21
C VAL A 40 -1.42 17.00 11.32
N ASN A 41 -2.70 17.14 11.01
CA ASN A 41 -3.71 17.61 11.97
C ASN A 41 -4.13 16.53 12.97
N LYS A 42 -3.74 15.26 12.73
CA LYS A 42 -3.93 14.12 13.62
C LYS A 42 -5.36 14.01 14.15
N ASN A 43 -6.38 14.25 13.31
CA ASN A 43 -7.77 14.22 13.75
C ASN A 43 -8.35 12.79 13.64
N PRO A 44 -8.49 12.04 14.76
CA PRO A 44 -8.95 10.65 14.72
C PRO A 44 -10.47 10.54 14.46
N GLU A 45 -11.26 11.55 14.82
CA GLU A 45 -12.74 11.49 14.78
C GLU A 45 -13.32 11.50 13.35
N VAL A 46 -12.49 11.74 12.34
CA VAL A 46 -12.96 11.96 10.96
C VAL A 46 -12.80 10.71 10.08
N ALA A 47 -12.15 9.66 10.57
CA ALA A 47 -11.86 8.47 9.79
C ALA A 47 -12.77 7.28 10.18
N ASN A 48 -13.73 6.96 9.32
CA ASN A 48 -14.48 5.69 9.37
C ASN A 48 -13.69 4.51 8.74
N PHE A 49 -12.37 4.65 8.61
CA PHE A 49 -11.46 3.70 7.96
C PHE A 49 -10.11 3.70 8.70
N GLY A 50 -9.36 2.60 8.60
CA GLY A 50 -8.01 2.53 9.15
C GLY A 50 -7.02 3.20 8.21
N TYR A 51 -5.99 3.86 8.74
CA TYR A 51 -4.93 4.41 7.92
C TYR A 51 -3.59 4.31 8.61
N VAL A 52 -2.51 4.44 7.84
CA VAL A 52 -1.14 4.53 8.35
C VAL A 52 -0.41 5.62 7.59
N CYS A 53 0.12 6.60 8.32
CA CYS A 53 0.97 7.66 7.78
C CYS A 53 2.44 7.23 7.86
N PHE A 54 3.20 7.38 6.79
CA PHE A 54 4.60 7.02 6.71
C PHE A 54 5.46 8.22 6.30
N ASP A 55 6.65 8.28 6.89
CA ASP A 55 7.74 9.15 6.43
C ASP A 55 8.79 8.29 5.74
N VAL A 56 9.19 8.70 4.54
CA VAL A 56 10.22 8.04 3.74
C VAL A 56 11.19 9.06 3.17
N ASP A 57 12.43 8.64 2.96
CA ASP A 57 13.47 9.43 2.30
C ASP A 57 13.49 9.23 0.77
N PHE A 58 12.55 8.45 0.24
CA PHE A 58 12.43 8.10 -1.18
C PHE A 58 11.00 8.30 -1.72
N ASP A 59 10.86 8.42 -3.04
CA ASP A 59 9.55 8.48 -3.71
C ASP A 59 8.89 7.09 -3.72
N ILE A 60 7.88 6.87 -2.86
CA ILE A 60 7.19 5.58 -2.71
C ILE A 60 6.56 5.10 -4.01
N THR A 61 6.13 6.00 -4.90
CA THR A 61 5.48 5.63 -6.16
C THR A 61 6.44 4.95 -7.13
N ARG A 62 7.74 5.25 -7.01
CA ARG A 62 8.82 4.62 -7.79
C ARG A 62 9.36 3.36 -7.13
N HIS A 63 9.12 3.19 -5.83
CA HIS A 63 9.64 2.07 -5.04
C HIS A 63 8.62 0.97 -4.82
N ALA A 64 7.32 1.25 -4.95
CA ALA A 64 6.27 0.25 -4.86
C ALA A 64 6.33 -0.71 -6.06
N THR A 65 6.47 -2.01 -5.78
CA THR A 65 6.59 -3.06 -6.79
C THR A 65 5.31 -3.88 -6.93
N GLY A 66 4.43 -3.83 -5.93
CA GLY A 66 3.12 -4.46 -5.95
C GLY A 66 2.42 -4.34 -4.61
N GLY A 67 1.12 -4.58 -4.58
CA GLY A 67 0.34 -4.57 -3.36
C GLY A 67 -0.91 -5.42 -3.50
N THR A 68 -1.65 -5.55 -2.43
CA THR A 68 -3.01 -6.14 -2.48
C THR A 68 -3.89 -5.34 -3.44
N PRO A 69 -4.71 -6.00 -4.30
CA PRO A 69 -5.62 -5.30 -5.20
C PRO A 69 -6.53 -4.35 -4.44
N GLY A 70 -6.67 -3.12 -4.95
CA GLY A 70 -7.52 -2.10 -4.34
C GLY A 70 -6.91 -1.40 -3.11
N LEU A 71 -5.65 -1.66 -2.78
CA LEU A 71 -4.92 -0.82 -1.82
C LEU A 71 -4.81 0.61 -2.38
N VAL A 72 -5.28 1.58 -1.60
CA VAL A 72 -5.24 3.00 -1.96
C VAL A 72 -4.23 3.72 -1.08
N GLY A 73 -3.31 4.41 -1.74
CA GLY A 73 -2.35 5.30 -1.13
C GLY A 73 -2.53 6.73 -1.60
N VAL A 74 -2.17 7.68 -0.75
CA VAL A 74 -2.08 9.10 -1.11
C VAL A 74 -0.70 9.58 -0.70
N THR A 75 -0.06 10.40 -1.53
CA THR A 75 1.22 11.02 -1.21
C THR A 75 1.04 12.50 -0.94
N SER A 76 1.91 13.06 -0.10
CA SER A 76 2.15 14.50 -0.04
C SER A 76 2.71 15.01 -1.39
N ALA A 77 2.71 16.33 -1.55
CA ALA A 77 3.23 17.02 -2.73
C ALA A 77 4.74 16.78 -2.93
N ASP A 78 5.50 16.65 -1.84
CA ASP A 78 6.94 16.35 -1.88
C ASP A 78 7.26 14.86 -2.09
N LYS A 79 6.23 14.00 -2.07
CA LYS A 79 6.29 12.54 -2.24
C LYS A 79 7.16 11.80 -1.21
N ARG A 80 7.55 12.47 -0.13
CA ARG A 80 8.32 11.88 0.98
C ARG A 80 7.43 11.42 2.12
N HIS A 81 6.15 11.75 2.04
CA HIS A 81 5.16 11.31 2.99
C HIS A 81 4.02 10.65 2.24
N PHE A 82 3.50 9.56 2.81
CA PHE A 82 2.33 8.92 2.24
C PHE A 82 1.44 8.32 3.31
N ILE A 83 0.18 8.18 2.96
CA ILE A 83 -0.84 7.54 3.75
C ILE A 83 -1.38 6.35 2.98
N LEU A 84 -1.49 5.21 3.65
CA LEU A 84 -2.24 4.05 3.15
C LEU A 84 -3.55 3.94 3.90
N THR A 85 -4.60 3.58 3.18
CA THR A 85 -5.95 3.44 3.75
C THR A 85 -6.42 1.99 3.73
N PHE A 86 -7.18 1.61 4.75
CA PHE A 86 -7.56 0.23 5.03
C PHE A 86 -9.02 0.17 5.47
N LYS A 87 -9.70 -0.88 5.02
CA LYS A 87 -11.00 -1.31 5.55
C LYS A 87 -10.77 -2.53 6.44
N LEU A 88 -11.75 -2.89 7.27
CA LEU A 88 -11.67 -4.10 8.10
C LEU A 88 -11.55 -5.39 7.28
N GLU A 89 -12.01 -5.35 6.03
CA GLU A 89 -11.79 -6.41 5.06
C GLU A 89 -11.04 -5.88 3.83
N PRO A 90 -10.02 -6.61 3.36
CA PRO A 90 -9.56 -7.92 3.84
C PRO A 90 -8.75 -7.83 5.16
N LYS A 91 -8.74 -8.94 5.93
CA LYS A 91 -8.05 -9.02 7.25
C LYS A 91 -6.53 -8.85 7.17
N GLU A 92 -5.95 -9.09 6.00
CA GLU A 92 -4.54 -8.84 5.73
C GLU A 92 -4.39 -8.17 4.37
N VAL A 93 -3.58 -7.11 4.36
CA VAL A 93 -3.21 -6.32 3.20
C VAL A 93 -1.70 -6.25 3.17
N TRP A 94 -1.09 -6.18 1.99
CA TRP A 94 0.35 -6.09 1.85
C TRP A 94 0.77 -5.07 0.79
N LEU A 95 1.96 -4.53 0.99
CA LEU A 95 2.69 -3.64 0.09
C LEU A 95 4.11 -4.19 -0.06
N ASN A 96 4.55 -4.41 -1.29
CA ASN A 96 5.95 -4.67 -1.59
C ASN A 96 6.59 -3.41 -2.15
N THR A 97 7.79 -3.10 -1.67
CA THR A 97 8.69 -2.14 -2.28
C THR A 97 9.88 -2.87 -2.90
N LEU A 98 10.84 -2.12 -3.44
CA LEU A 98 12.09 -2.69 -3.96
C LEU A 98 12.91 -3.43 -2.89
N THR A 99 12.81 -3.00 -1.63
CA THR A 99 13.67 -3.47 -0.53
C THR A 99 12.91 -4.12 0.63
N HIS A 100 11.59 -3.90 0.70
CA HIS A 100 10.77 -4.33 1.84
C HIS A 100 9.48 -4.99 1.40
N ARG A 101 8.97 -5.88 2.25
CA ARG A 101 7.57 -6.31 2.22
C ARG A 101 6.91 -5.83 3.49
N ILE A 102 5.75 -5.22 3.38
CA ILE A 102 4.98 -4.72 4.50
C ILE A 102 3.67 -5.47 4.53
N ARG A 103 3.31 -6.00 5.69
CA ARG A 103 1.99 -6.58 5.95
C ARG A 103 1.24 -5.67 6.90
N PHE A 104 -0.05 -5.53 6.65
CA PHE A 104 -0.99 -4.72 7.38
C PHE A 104 -2.19 -5.58 7.77
N GLN A 105 -2.61 -5.48 9.01
CA GLN A 105 -3.76 -6.18 9.55
C GLN A 105 -4.67 -5.15 10.23
N PRO A 106 -5.68 -4.63 9.51
CA PRO A 106 -6.65 -3.72 10.08
C PRO A 106 -7.58 -4.48 11.03
N PHE A 107 -7.86 -3.89 12.19
CA PHE A 107 -8.81 -4.43 13.16
C PHE A 107 -9.55 -3.29 13.87
N GLN A 108 -10.75 -3.57 14.35
CA GLN A 108 -11.52 -2.61 15.13
C GLN A 108 -11.18 -2.77 16.60
N ASP A 109 -10.84 -1.67 17.26
CA ASP A 109 -10.68 -1.65 18.71
C ASP A 109 -12.05 -1.65 19.40
N ASP A 110 -12.24 -2.51 20.39
CA ASP A 110 -13.54 -2.69 21.05
C ASP A 110 -13.94 -1.48 21.90
N VAL A 111 -12.95 -0.73 22.41
CA VAL A 111 -13.16 0.41 23.31
C VAL A 111 -13.38 1.70 22.53
N SER A 112 -12.43 2.06 21.68
CA SER A 112 -12.48 3.31 20.92
C SER A 112 -13.34 3.23 19.65
N ARG A 113 -13.69 2.01 19.21
CA ARG A 113 -14.38 1.71 17.94
C ARG A 113 -13.61 2.16 16.68
N LEU A 114 -12.39 2.66 16.84
CA LEU A 114 -11.52 3.05 15.76
C LEU A 114 -10.97 1.82 15.03
N ILE A 115 -10.66 1.98 13.75
CA ILE A 115 -9.95 0.96 12.99
C ILE A 115 -8.45 1.22 13.14
N LEU A 116 -7.80 0.36 13.90
CA LEU A 116 -6.35 0.31 14.08
C LEU A 116 -5.72 -0.52 12.97
N VAL A 117 -4.43 -0.32 12.72
CA VAL A 117 -3.69 -1.09 11.72
C VAL A 117 -2.40 -1.61 12.35
N GLN A 118 -2.34 -2.92 12.59
CA GLN A 118 -1.08 -3.56 12.91
C GLN A 118 -0.25 -3.69 11.62
N TYR A 119 1.01 -3.29 11.65
CA TYR A 119 1.90 -3.45 10.50
C TYR A 119 3.21 -4.14 10.89
N THR A 120 3.75 -4.90 9.95
CA THR A 120 5.06 -5.56 10.06
C THR A 120 5.84 -5.30 8.79
N ILE A 121 7.03 -4.71 8.94
CA ILE A 121 7.96 -4.44 7.85
C ILE A 121 9.01 -5.55 7.85
N TYR A 122 9.13 -6.24 6.74
CA TYR A 122 10.12 -7.26 6.48
C TYR A 122 11.16 -6.71 5.50
N LYS A 123 12.43 -7.03 5.74
CA LYS A 123 13.49 -6.87 4.74
C LYS A 123 13.31 -7.88 3.62
N SER A 124 14.01 -7.68 2.49
CA SER A 124 14.04 -8.61 1.37
C SER A 124 14.44 -10.05 1.71
N ASN A 125 15.17 -10.26 2.81
CA ASN A 125 15.55 -11.58 3.33
C ASN A 125 14.52 -12.19 4.30
N ASN A 126 13.30 -11.65 4.36
CA ASN A 126 12.21 -12.04 5.28
C ASN A 126 12.49 -11.83 6.77
N GLN A 127 13.56 -11.13 7.15
CA GLN A 127 13.73 -10.72 8.55
C GLN A 127 12.81 -9.56 8.90
N VAL A 128 12.19 -9.61 10.08
CA VAL A 128 11.39 -8.51 10.62
C VAL A 128 12.32 -7.34 10.93
N GLN A 129 12.05 -6.19 10.32
CA GLN A 129 12.71 -4.91 10.59
C GLN A 129 11.97 -4.13 11.66
N ALA A 130 10.64 -4.07 11.57
CA ALA A 130 9.80 -3.32 12.49
C ALA A 130 8.41 -3.96 12.58
N GLN A 131 7.79 -3.84 13.74
CA GLN A 131 6.40 -4.21 13.96
C GLN A 131 5.79 -3.25 14.96
N ALA A 132 4.62 -2.68 14.64
CA ALA A 132 3.88 -1.82 15.54
C ALA A 132 2.40 -1.77 15.16
N THR A 133 1.60 -1.10 15.98
CA THR A 133 0.20 -0.79 15.69
C THR A 133 0.08 0.70 15.51
N PHE A 134 -0.46 1.11 14.37
CA PHE A 134 -0.81 2.50 14.11
C PHE A 134 -2.24 2.77 14.58
N MET A 135 -2.41 3.88 15.29
CA MET A 135 -3.69 4.39 15.72
C MET A 135 -3.96 5.73 15.04
N PRO A 136 -5.19 6.01 14.58
CA PRO A 136 -5.55 7.34 14.09
C PRO A 136 -5.11 8.44 15.08
N GLY A 137 -4.43 9.46 14.56
CA GLY A 137 -3.87 10.56 15.37
C GLY A 137 -2.51 10.27 16.05
N SER A 138 -1.94 9.08 15.90
CA SER A 138 -0.58 8.78 16.36
C SER A 138 0.51 9.39 15.46
N ASP A 139 1.76 9.35 15.92
CA ASP A 139 2.92 9.72 15.10
C ASP A 139 3.08 8.79 13.89
N HIS A 140 3.79 9.27 12.87
CA HIS A 140 3.99 8.51 11.65
C HIS A 140 4.72 7.18 11.91
N ALA A 141 4.30 6.16 11.18
CA ALA A 141 4.94 4.87 11.16
C ALA A 141 6.36 4.99 10.58
N LYS A 142 7.30 4.31 11.24
CA LYS A 142 8.67 4.22 10.78
C LYS A 142 8.75 3.20 9.65
N PHE A 143 9.41 3.58 8.57
CA PHE A 143 9.67 2.73 7.41
C PHE A 143 11.04 2.05 7.55
#